data_AF-A0A929W4F2-F1
#
_entry.id   AF-A0A929W4F2-F1
#
_cell.length_a   1.000
_cell.length_b   1.000
_cell.length_c   1.000
_cell.angle_alpha   90.00
_cell.angle_beta   90.00
_cell.angle_gamma   90.00
#
_symmetry.space_group_name_H-M   'P 1'
#
loop_
_entity.id
_entity.type
_entity.pdbx_description
1 polymer ?
#
loop_
_entity_poly.entity_id
_entity_poly.type
_entity_poly.pdbx_seq_one_letter_code
_entity_poly.pdbx_strand_id
1 'polypeptide(L)'
;VGYLPQVMVLSDDTTVAAEVEKAFAHIHQLKDRVRRLNDELSSRTDYDTPEYMELVEAFSRENDRLQMMGAQNYHAEIERTLTGLGFNREDLERPTREFSGGWRMRIELAKLLLARHDVLLLDEPTNHLDIESIRWLEQFLSRNADAVILVSHDRAFINNVTNRTLEISCGKVVDYRVKYDEYVQLRAERRESQLRAYENQQKEIAEIKDFIERFRYKPTKSVQVQSRIKQLEKIVPIEIDEVDTSRLHLKFPPCSRSGDYPVICDDVEKHYGDHQVFAQVNLTIRRGEKVAFVGKNGEGKSTLVKCIMSQIDHGGVLKLGHNVEIGYYAQNQAQLLDDELTVFDTIDRVAQGDIRLKIRDILGAFMFGGEASDKKVKVLSGGERSRLAMIKLLLEPVNFLILDEPTNHLDMQTK
;
A
#
# COMPACT_ATOMS: atom_id res chain seq x y z
N VAL A 1 14.67 -14.10 -9.25
CA VAL A 1 13.90 -13.38 -8.22
C VAL A 1 13.59 -11.98 -8.74
N GLY A 2 12.32 -11.60 -8.74
CA GLY A 2 11.86 -10.24 -9.07
C GLY A 2 11.40 -9.53 -7.80
N TYR A 3 11.70 -8.23 -7.67
CA TYR A 3 11.28 -7.41 -6.53
C TYR A 3 10.64 -6.11 -7.01
N LEU A 4 9.44 -5.81 -6.51
CA LEU A 4 8.78 -4.52 -6.68
C LEU A 4 8.84 -3.75 -5.34
N PRO A 5 9.63 -2.67 -5.24
CA PRO A 5 9.64 -1.82 -4.06
C PRO A 5 8.46 -0.83 -4.08
N GLN A 6 8.07 -0.33 -2.90
CA GLN A 6 7.00 0.65 -2.76
C GLN A 6 7.32 2.01 -3.44
N VAL A 7 8.59 2.41 -3.49
CA VAL A 7 9.04 3.67 -4.12
C VAL A 7 10.19 3.38 -5.07
N MET A 8 10.07 3.84 -6.32
CA MET A 8 11.12 3.71 -7.34
C MET A 8 11.54 5.08 -7.87
N VAL A 9 12.85 5.22 -8.12
CA VAL A 9 13.38 6.28 -8.96
C VAL A 9 13.33 5.76 -10.40
N LEU A 10 12.50 6.39 -11.23
CA LEU A 10 12.18 5.93 -12.58
C LEU A 10 12.96 6.76 -13.61
N SER A 11 13.40 6.12 -14.71
CA SER A 11 14.03 6.80 -15.85
C SER A 11 13.02 7.09 -16.95
N ASP A 12 13.11 8.27 -17.58
CA ASP A 12 12.01 8.93 -18.29
C ASP A 12 12.24 9.04 -19.82
N ASP A 13 12.83 8.02 -20.44
CA ASP A 13 13.39 8.17 -21.79
C ASP A 13 12.66 7.38 -22.90
N THR A 14 11.65 6.57 -22.60
CA THR A 14 11.02 5.68 -23.61
C THR A 14 9.49 5.69 -23.60
N THR A 15 8.87 4.99 -24.56
CA THR A 15 7.41 4.75 -24.60
C THR A 15 7.02 3.63 -23.63
N VAL A 16 5.75 3.55 -23.25
CA VAL A 16 5.27 2.50 -22.32
C VAL A 16 5.60 1.10 -22.84
N ALA A 17 5.32 0.80 -24.11
CA ALA A 17 5.62 -0.49 -24.69
C ALA A 17 7.13 -0.78 -24.74
N ALA A 18 7.95 0.20 -25.12
CA ALA A 18 9.41 0.05 -25.17
C ALA A 18 10.02 -0.15 -23.77
N GLU A 19 9.47 0.48 -22.73
CA GLU A 19 9.94 0.30 -21.36
C GLU A 19 9.67 -1.12 -20.88
N VAL A 20 8.48 -1.66 -21.17
CA VAL A 20 8.11 -3.04 -20.81
C VAL A 20 8.87 -4.06 -21.66
N GLU A 21 9.15 -3.77 -22.92
CA GLU A 21 9.93 -4.63 -23.82
C GLU A 21 11.34 -4.90 -23.28
N LYS A 22 11.90 -4.01 -22.45
CA LYS A 22 13.17 -4.25 -21.75
C LYS A 22 13.15 -5.49 -20.86
N ALA A 23 11.98 -5.98 -20.40
CA ALA A 23 11.85 -7.27 -19.72
C ALA A 23 12.41 -8.43 -20.57
N PHE A 24 12.31 -8.31 -21.88
CA PHE A 24 12.73 -9.30 -22.87
C PHE A 24 14.12 -9.03 -23.45
N ALA A 25 14.93 -8.14 -22.86
CA ALA A 25 16.27 -7.81 -23.35
C ALA A 25 17.15 -9.06 -23.58
N HIS A 26 17.02 -10.07 -22.72
CA HIS A 26 17.72 -11.35 -22.87
C HIS A 26 17.24 -12.16 -24.09
N ILE A 27 15.95 -12.09 -24.45
CA ILE A 27 15.39 -12.71 -25.66
C ILE A 27 15.90 -11.99 -26.90
N HIS A 28 15.96 -10.65 -26.89
CA HIS A 28 16.52 -9.88 -28.00
C HIS A 28 17.99 -10.22 -28.24
N GLN A 29 18.80 -10.28 -27.17
CA GLN A 29 20.20 -10.71 -27.25
C GLN A 29 20.35 -12.13 -27.82
N LEU A 30 19.47 -13.06 -27.43
CA LEU A 30 19.47 -14.42 -27.94
C LEU A 30 19.08 -14.46 -29.43
N LYS A 31 18.06 -13.70 -29.83
CA LYS A 31 17.62 -13.56 -31.23
C LYS A 31 18.73 -12.99 -32.12
N ASP A 32 19.41 -11.94 -31.65
CA ASP A 32 20.55 -11.35 -32.36
C ASP A 32 21.75 -12.31 -32.45
N ARG A 33 21.94 -13.16 -31.44
CA ARG A 33 22.96 -14.21 -31.47
C ARG A 33 22.60 -15.28 -32.50
N VAL A 34 21.37 -15.78 -32.50
CA VAL A 34 20.89 -16.75 -33.50
C VAL A 34 20.99 -16.17 -34.91
N ARG A 35 20.65 -14.90 -35.11
CA ARG A 35 20.80 -14.21 -36.40
C ARG A 35 22.25 -14.15 -36.86
N ARG A 36 23.18 -13.76 -35.97
CA ARG A 36 24.62 -13.75 -36.28
C ARG A 36 25.16 -15.13 -36.65
N LEU A 37 24.76 -16.16 -35.91
CA LEU A 37 25.15 -17.55 -36.20
C LEU A 37 24.60 -18.01 -37.56
N ASN A 38 23.35 -17.65 -37.88
CA ASN A 38 22.75 -17.94 -39.18
C ASN A 38 23.46 -17.22 -40.33
N ASP A 39 23.78 -15.95 -40.15
CA ASP A 39 24.52 -15.16 -41.15
C ASP A 39 25.92 -15.76 -41.36
N GLU A 40 26.61 -16.16 -40.29
CA GLU A 40 27.91 -16.84 -40.38
C GLU A 40 27.81 -18.19 -41.10
N LEU A 41 26.84 -19.04 -40.75
CA LEU A 41 26.56 -20.31 -41.44
C LEU A 41 26.31 -20.11 -42.94
N SER A 42 25.60 -19.04 -43.33
CA SER A 42 25.29 -18.76 -44.73
C SER A 42 26.49 -18.26 -45.55
N SER A 43 27.49 -17.68 -44.88
CA SER A 43 28.67 -17.09 -45.51
C SER A 43 29.84 -18.07 -45.67
N ARG A 44 29.81 -19.17 -44.91
CA ARG A 44 30.88 -20.16 -44.83
C ARG A 44 30.73 -21.23 -45.91
N THR A 45 31.87 -21.71 -46.41
CA THR A 45 31.94 -22.75 -47.47
C THR A 45 32.77 -23.96 -47.05
N ASP A 46 33.25 -23.97 -45.80
CA ASP A 46 34.17 -24.92 -45.18
C ASP A 46 33.43 -26.03 -44.41
N TYR A 47 32.47 -26.68 -45.09
CA TYR A 47 31.48 -27.60 -44.51
C TYR A 47 32.05 -28.81 -43.75
N ASP A 48 33.27 -29.24 -44.08
CA ASP A 48 33.90 -30.45 -43.50
C ASP A 48 34.81 -30.13 -42.31
N THR A 49 34.90 -28.87 -41.89
CA THR A 49 35.78 -28.45 -40.78
C THR A 49 35.14 -28.70 -39.41
N PRO A 50 35.94 -29.07 -38.38
CA PRO A 50 35.45 -29.15 -37.00
C PRO A 50 34.78 -27.85 -36.53
N GLU A 51 35.33 -26.70 -36.94
CA GLU A 51 34.81 -25.37 -36.60
C GLU A 51 33.42 -25.11 -37.20
N TYR A 52 33.15 -25.59 -38.42
CA TYR A 52 31.81 -25.49 -39.03
C TYR A 52 30.79 -26.37 -38.28
N MET A 53 31.19 -27.58 -37.87
CA MET A 53 30.31 -28.48 -37.11
C MET A 53 29.97 -27.90 -35.72
N GLU A 54 30.94 -27.30 -35.03
CA GLU A 54 30.69 -26.58 -33.77
C GLU A 54 29.71 -25.41 -33.94
N LEU A 55 29.81 -24.68 -35.06
CA LEU A 55 28.90 -23.58 -35.40
C LEU A 55 27.46 -24.07 -35.61
N VAL A 56 27.28 -25.20 -36.31
CA VAL A 56 25.97 -25.83 -36.52
C VAL A 56 25.34 -26.27 -35.20
N GLU A 57 26.11 -26.90 -34.31
CA GLU A 57 25.63 -27.30 -32.98
C GLU A 57 25.26 -26.10 -32.11
N ALA A 58 26.08 -25.04 -32.14
CA ALA A 58 25.80 -23.80 -31.43
C ALA A 58 24.52 -23.13 -31.93
N PHE A 59 24.33 -23.07 -33.26
CA PHE A 59 23.11 -22.55 -33.86
C PHE A 59 21.89 -23.36 -33.45
N SER A 60 21.93 -24.70 -33.56
CA SER A 60 20.80 -25.56 -33.18
C SER A 60 20.43 -25.36 -31.72
N ARG A 61 21.41 -25.36 -30.81
CA ARG A 61 21.20 -25.20 -29.37
C ARG A 61 20.57 -23.85 -29.01
N GLU A 62 21.08 -22.77 -29.57
CA GLU A 62 20.56 -21.42 -29.28
C GLU A 62 19.21 -21.19 -29.96
N ASN A 63 18.97 -21.77 -31.14
CA ASN A 63 17.67 -21.71 -31.82
C ASN A 63 16.59 -22.52 -31.08
N ASP A 64 16.92 -23.71 -30.59
CA ASP A 64 16.02 -24.53 -29.75
C ASP A 64 15.68 -23.78 -28.46
N ARG A 65 16.69 -23.15 -27.82
CA ARG A 65 16.48 -22.30 -26.65
C ARG A 65 15.56 -21.12 -26.96
N LEU A 66 15.75 -20.44 -28.09
CA LEU A 66 14.90 -19.33 -28.52
C LEU A 66 13.44 -19.78 -28.76
N GLN A 67 13.24 -20.96 -29.33
CA GLN A 67 11.91 -21.56 -29.53
C GLN A 67 11.25 -21.91 -28.20
N MET A 68 11.98 -22.53 -27.27
CA MET A 68 11.47 -22.88 -25.93
C MET A 68 11.06 -21.64 -25.13
N MET A 69 11.74 -20.51 -25.31
CA MET A 69 11.42 -19.24 -24.65
C MET A 69 10.23 -18.50 -25.27
N GLY A 70 9.62 -19.01 -26.36
CA GLY A 70 8.38 -18.47 -26.90
C GLY A 70 8.51 -17.09 -27.55
N ALA A 71 9.67 -16.81 -28.18
CA ALA A 71 10.03 -15.48 -28.71
C ALA A 71 9.11 -14.90 -29.81
N GLN A 72 8.05 -15.60 -30.24
CA GLN A 72 7.13 -15.13 -31.28
C GLN A 72 5.90 -14.39 -30.74
N ASN A 73 5.57 -14.52 -29.45
CA ASN A 73 4.31 -13.99 -28.89
C ASN A 73 4.48 -12.87 -27.85
N TYR A 74 5.68 -12.36 -27.61
CA TYR A 74 5.94 -11.40 -26.54
C TYR A 74 5.16 -10.09 -26.71
N HIS A 75 4.96 -9.59 -27.94
CA HIS A 75 4.14 -8.39 -28.17
C HIS A 75 2.69 -8.57 -27.69
N ALA A 76 2.09 -9.73 -27.94
CA ALA A 76 0.74 -10.03 -27.47
C ALA A 76 0.66 -10.19 -25.94
N GLU A 77 1.73 -10.69 -25.32
CA GLU A 77 1.83 -10.77 -23.85
C GLU A 77 2.00 -9.39 -23.21
N ILE A 78 2.78 -8.50 -23.81
CA ILE A 78 2.94 -7.09 -23.40
C ILE A 78 1.59 -6.40 -23.43
N GLU A 79 0.88 -6.45 -24.57
CA GLU A 79 -0.41 -5.79 -24.73
C GLU A 79 -1.44 -6.34 -23.74
N ARG A 80 -1.52 -7.66 -23.56
CA ARG A 80 -2.44 -8.30 -22.61
C ARG A 80 -2.15 -7.89 -21.16
N THR A 81 -0.88 -7.81 -20.78
CA THR A 81 -0.47 -7.47 -19.41
C THR A 81 -0.72 -6.00 -19.11
N LEU A 82 -0.34 -5.10 -20.02
CA LEU A 82 -0.60 -3.68 -19.89
C LEU A 82 -2.11 -3.38 -19.87
N THR A 83 -2.89 -4.02 -20.74
CA THR A 83 -4.36 -3.86 -20.74
C THR A 83 -4.98 -4.38 -19.45
N GLY A 84 -4.47 -5.51 -18.92
CA GLY A 84 -4.90 -6.07 -17.64
C GLY A 84 -4.61 -5.16 -16.43
N LEU A 85 -3.53 -4.38 -16.51
CA LEU A 85 -3.17 -3.35 -15.54
C LEU A 85 -3.82 -1.98 -15.85
N GLY A 86 -4.77 -1.93 -16.78
CA GLY A 86 -5.63 -0.76 -17.03
C GLY A 86 -5.13 0.22 -18.10
N PHE A 87 -4.07 -0.08 -18.85
CA PHE A 87 -3.63 0.76 -19.97
C PHE A 87 -4.50 0.56 -21.21
N ASN A 88 -4.73 1.63 -21.99
CA ASN A 88 -5.36 1.51 -23.30
C ASN A 88 -4.33 1.25 -24.39
N ARG A 89 -4.76 0.76 -25.55
CA ARG A 89 -3.88 0.54 -26.72
C ARG A 89 -3.14 1.79 -27.16
N GLU A 90 -3.80 2.94 -27.09
CA GLU A 90 -3.21 4.23 -27.46
C GLU A 90 -2.12 4.68 -26.47
N ASP A 91 -2.17 4.19 -25.22
CA ASP A 91 -1.20 4.53 -24.19
C ASP A 91 0.17 3.85 -24.40
N LEU A 92 0.21 2.75 -25.16
CA LEU A 92 1.44 1.96 -25.37
C LEU A 92 2.54 2.77 -26.07
N GLU A 93 2.17 3.66 -26.99
CA GLU A 93 3.09 4.50 -27.77
C GLU A 93 3.41 5.83 -27.09
N ARG A 94 2.76 6.13 -25.96
CA ARG A 94 2.97 7.40 -25.25
C ARG A 94 4.26 7.37 -24.42
N PRO A 95 4.97 8.50 -24.29
CA PRO A 95 6.15 8.61 -23.43
C PRO A 95 5.81 8.33 -21.96
N THR A 96 6.64 7.55 -21.25
CA THR A 96 6.45 7.23 -19.82
C THR A 96 6.40 8.47 -18.93
N ARG A 97 7.09 9.56 -19.33
CA ARG A 97 7.11 10.84 -18.62
C ARG A 97 5.75 11.52 -18.50
N GLU A 98 4.80 11.23 -19.40
CA GLU A 98 3.44 11.79 -19.35
C GLU A 98 2.55 11.14 -18.28
N PHE A 99 2.94 9.97 -17.78
CA PHE A 99 2.19 9.21 -16.80
C PHE A 99 2.53 9.66 -15.38
N SER A 100 1.54 9.63 -14.48
CA SER A 100 1.75 9.88 -13.06
C SER A 100 2.58 8.76 -12.42
N GLY A 101 3.15 9.01 -11.24
CA GLY A 101 3.97 8.02 -10.52
C GLY A 101 3.28 6.66 -10.34
N GLY A 102 1.98 6.65 -10.02
CA GLY A 102 1.20 5.41 -9.89
C GLY A 102 1.10 4.63 -11.20
N TRP A 103 0.85 5.31 -12.33
CA TRP A 103 0.85 4.66 -13.64
C TRP A 103 2.24 4.13 -14.00
N ARG A 104 3.32 4.87 -13.71
CA ARG A 104 4.68 4.38 -13.94
C ARG A 104 5.02 3.16 -13.08
N MET A 105 4.52 3.10 -11.84
CA MET A 105 4.64 1.90 -11.01
C MET A 105 3.93 0.69 -11.64
N ARG A 106 2.79 0.89 -12.31
CA ARG A 106 2.12 -0.18 -13.09
C ARG A 106 2.98 -0.66 -14.27
N ILE A 107 3.76 0.21 -14.91
CA ILE A 107 4.70 -0.17 -15.99
C ILE A 107 5.81 -1.08 -15.44
N GLU A 108 6.40 -0.72 -14.30
CA GLU A 108 7.43 -1.56 -13.67
C GLU A 108 6.86 -2.88 -13.16
N LEU A 109 5.64 -2.88 -12.60
CA LEU A 109 4.93 -4.11 -12.28
C LEU A 109 4.74 -4.98 -13.54
N ALA A 110 4.28 -4.41 -14.66
CA ALA A 110 4.12 -5.14 -15.93
C ALA A 110 5.43 -5.81 -16.37
N LYS A 111 6.53 -5.05 -16.36
CA LYS A 111 7.88 -5.53 -16.69
C LYS A 111 8.33 -6.67 -15.78
N LEU A 112 8.06 -6.56 -14.47
CA LEU A 112 8.40 -7.60 -13.50
C LEU A 112 7.62 -8.90 -13.73
N LEU A 113 6.33 -8.78 -14.04
CA LEU A 113 5.43 -9.90 -14.32
C LEU A 113 5.82 -10.61 -15.64
N LEU A 114 6.21 -9.86 -16.66
CA LEU A 114 6.59 -10.38 -17.97
C LEU A 114 7.97 -11.03 -18.00
N ALA A 115 8.87 -10.62 -17.10
CA ALA A 115 10.20 -11.22 -16.96
C ALA A 115 10.18 -12.67 -16.39
N ARG A 116 9.01 -13.18 -15.97
CA ARG A 116 8.79 -14.57 -15.49
C ARG A 116 9.84 -15.04 -14.47
N HIS A 117 9.96 -14.31 -13.37
CA HIS A 117 10.82 -14.72 -12.26
C HIS A 117 10.20 -15.89 -11.48
N ASP A 118 11.02 -16.86 -11.05
CA ASP A 118 10.55 -18.01 -10.25
C ASP A 118 10.02 -17.59 -8.86
N VAL A 119 10.52 -16.45 -8.35
CA VAL A 119 10.13 -15.87 -7.06
C VAL A 119 9.84 -14.40 -7.26
N LEU A 120 8.64 -13.96 -6.88
CA LEU A 120 8.21 -12.57 -6.88
C LEU A 120 8.11 -12.06 -5.44
N LEU A 121 8.73 -10.92 -5.17
CA LEU A 121 8.65 -10.17 -3.93
C LEU A 121 7.91 -8.86 -4.24
N LEU A 122 6.71 -8.68 -3.72
CA LEU A 122 5.87 -7.52 -4.05
C LEU A 122 5.55 -6.72 -2.79
N ASP A 123 5.97 -5.47 -2.77
CA ASP A 123 5.73 -4.53 -1.68
C ASP A 123 4.62 -3.54 -2.06
N GLU A 124 3.44 -3.72 -1.45
CA GLU A 124 2.20 -2.98 -1.70
C GLU A 124 1.82 -2.84 -3.21
N PRO A 125 1.70 -3.95 -3.96
CA PRO A 125 1.46 -3.89 -5.41
C PRO A 125 0.04 -3.43 -5.79
N THR A 126 -0.89 -3.41 -4.83
CA THR A 126 -2.26 -2.92 -5.05
C THR A 126 -2.36 -1.41 -4.98
N ASN A 127 -1.32 -0.73 -4.49
CA ASN A 127 -1.29 0.73 -4.46
C ASN A 127 -1.42 1.28 -5.88
N HIS A 128 -2.28 2.29 -6.04
CA HIS A 128 -2.57 2.92 -7.32
C HIS A 128 -3.20 1.99 -8.38
N LEU A 129 -3.67 0.79 -8.01
CA LEU A 129 -4.50 -0.06 -8.86
C LEU A 129 -5.99 0.21 -8.62
N ASP A 130 -6.78 0.20 -9.69
CA ASP A 130 -8.24 0.18 -9.57
C ASP A 130 -8.74 -1.25 -9.34
N ILE A 131 -10.01 -1.37 -8.96
CA ILE A 131 -10.63 -2.65 -8.58
C ILE A 131 -10.53 -3.70 -9.70
N GLU A 132 -10.63 -3.28 -10.97
CA GLU A 132 -10.49 -4.18 -12.11
C GLU A 132 -9.06 -4.68 -12.27
N SER A 133 -8.08 -3.79 -12.18
CA SER A 133 -6.65 -4.14 -12.25
C SER A 133 -6.21 -5.03 -11.08
N ILE A 134 -6.75 -4.79 -9.87
CA ILE A 134 -6.49 -5.64 -8.70
C ILE A 134 -6.97 -7.06 -8.97
N ARG A 135 -8.22 -7.23 -9.43
CA ARG A 135 -8.78 -8.56 -9.76
C ARG A 135 -8.00 -9.26 -10.86
N TRP A 136 -7.53 -8.51 -11.86
CA TRP A 136 -6.68 -9.07 -12.90
C TRP A 136 -5.34 -9.55 -12.33
N LEU A 137 -4.70 -8.75 -11.48
CA LEU A 137 -3.44 -9.09 -10.82
C LEU A 137 -3.59 -10.33 -9.93
N GLU A 138 -4.70 -10.45 -9.17
CA GLU A 138 -5.03 -11.65 -8.40
C GLU A 138 -5.01 -12.89 -9.29
N GLN A 139 -5.74 -12.86 -10.41
CA GLN A 139 -5.82 -13.98 -11.35
C GLN A 139 -4.48 -14.28 -12.01
N PHE A 140 -3.69 -13.25 -12.32
CA PHE A 140 -2.36 -13.41 -12.90
C PHE A 140 -1.42 -14.13 -11.94
N LEU A 141 -1.33 -13.65 -10.70
CA LEU A 141 -0.44 -14.22 -9.68
C LEU A 141 -0.84 -15.66 -9.34
N SER A 142 -2.14 -15.96 -9.23
CA SER A 142 -2.60 -17.32 -8.94
C SER A 142 -2.33 -18.33 -10.06
N ARG A 143 -2.15 -17.89 -11.31
CA ARG A 143 -1.96 -18.78 -12.47
C ARG A 143 -0.52 -18.93 -12.91
N ASN A 144 0.25 -17.84 -12.84
CA ASN A 144 1.53 -17.73 -13.54
C ASN A 144 2.74 -17.66 -12.61
N ALA A 145 2.57 -17.41 -11.32
CA ALA A 145 3.68 -17.26 -10.39
C ALA A 145 3.93 -18.55 -9.60
N ASP A 146 5.16 -19.03 -9.59
CA ASP A 146 5.55 -20.24 -8.85
C ASP A 146 5.63 -19.97 -7.34
N ALA A 147 6.29 -18.88 -6.95
CA ALA A 147 6.36 -18.41 -5.57
C ALA A 147 6.19 -16.89 -5.48
N VAL A 148 5.28 -16.45 -4.61
CA VAL A 148 5.01 -15.02 -4.36
C VAL A 148 5.11 -14.75 -2.87
N ILE A 149 5.92 -13.75 -2.49
CA ILE A 149 5.91 -13.13 -1.17
C ILE A 149 5.32 -11.74 -1.34
N LEU A 150 4.29 -11.46 -0.55
CA LEU A 150 3.49 -10.25 -0.69
C LEU A 150 3.43 -9.50 0.63
N VAL A 151 3.66 -8.19 0.56
CA VAL A 151 3.33 -7.24 1.62
C VAL A 151 2.18 -6.39 1.10
N SER A 152 1.05 -6.37 1.82
CA SER A 152 -0.08 -5.52 1.44
C SER A 152 -0.94 -5.14 2.65
N HIS A 153 -1.66 -4.02 2.54
CA HIS A 153 -2.74 -3.66 3.46
C HIS A 153 -4.14 -4.05 2.98
N ASP A 154 -4.27 -4.65 1.80
CA ASP A 154 -5.54 -5.14 1.27
C ASP A 154 -5.80 -6.58 1.72
N ARG A 155 -6.73 -6.72 2.69
CA ARG A 155 -7.11 -8.01 3.26
C ARG A 155 -7.72 -8.95 2.22
N ALA A 156 -8.56 -8.43 1.32
CA ALA A 156 -9.22 -9.25 0.31
C ALA A 156 -8.17 -9.79 -0.66
N PHE A 157 -7.28 -8.92 -1.13
CA PHE A 157 -6.20 -9.30 -2.02
C PHE A 157 -5.25 -10.34 -1.41
N ILE A 158 -4.78 -10.12 -0.17
CA ILE A 158 -3.94 -11.10 0.53
C ILE A 158 -4.65 -12.45 0.64
N ASN A 159 -5.92 -12.45 1.06
CA ASN A 159 -6.67 -13.68 1.29
C ASN A 159 -6.99 -14.45 -0.01
N ASN A 160 -7.10 -13.73 -1.13
CA ASN A 160 -7.34 -14.31 -2.44
C ASN A 160 -6.06 -14.90 -3.06
N VAL A 161 -4.93 -14.21 -2.93
CA VAL A 161 -3.66 -14.60 -3.57
C VAL A 161 -2.85 -15.58 -2.72
N THR A 162 -2.80 -15.37 -1.40
CA THR A 162 -1.91 -16.11 -0.51
C THR A 162 -2.61 -17.29 0.16
N ASN A 163 -1.81 -18.27 0.60
CA ASN A 163 -2.24 -19.47 1.32
C ASN A 163 -1.48 -19.68 2.64
N ARG A 164 -0.55 -18.79 2.98
CA ARG A 164 0.32 -18.84 4.16
C ARG A 164 0.61 -17.42 4.61
N THR A 165 0.51 -17.17 5.90
CA THR A 165 0.66 -15.85 6.53
C THR A 165 1.88 -15.85 7.45
N LEU A 166 2.78 -14.88 7.27
CA LEU A 166 3.92 -14.66 8.16
C LEU A 166 3.64 -13.43 9.02
N GLU A 167 3.57 -13.61 10.34
CA GLU A 167 3.50 -12.48 11.28
C GLU A 167 4.91 -12.07 11.67
N ILE A 168 5.21 -10.78 11.52
CA ILE A 168 6.45 -10.17 12.00
C ILE A 168 6.09 -9.18 13.11
N SER A 169 6.41 -9.55 14.35
CA SER A 169 6.09 -8.76 15.55
C SER A 169 7.31 -8.73 16.49
N CYS A 170 7.75 -7.53 16.91
CA CYS A 170 8.87 -7.34 17.84
C CYS A 170 10.16 -8.12 17.48
N GLY A 171 10.50 -8.19 16.19
CA GLY A 171 11.68 -8.92 15.70
C GLY A 171 11.53 -10.45 15.70
N LYS A 172 10.37 -10.99 16.08
CA LYS A 172 10.03 -12.41 15.98
C LYS A 172 9.18 -12.64 14.74
N VAL A 173 9.48 -13.71 14.00
CA VAL A 173 8.68 -14.15 12.84
C VAL A 173 7.94 -15.43 13.23
N VAL A 174 6.61 -15.41 13.09
CA VAL A 174 5.75 -16.57 13.33
C VAL A 174 5.08 -16.96 12.04
N ASP A 175 5.24 -18.24 11.70
CA ASP A 175 4.74 -18.80 10.46
C ASP A 175 3.41 -19.52 10.65
N TYR A 176 2.37 -19.01 9.99
CA TYR A 176 1.04 -19.58 9.95
C TYR A 176 0.75 -20.15 8.56
N ARG A 177 0.61 -21.48 8.46
CA ARG A 177 0.25 -22.17 7.21
C ARG A 177 -1.24 -22.09 6.89
N VAL A 178 -1.81 -20.91 7.03
CA VAL A 178 -3.21 -20.60 6.76
C VAL A 178 -3.33 -19.24 6.06
N LYS A 179 -4.49 -19.00 5.46
CA LYS A 179 -4.84 -17.70 4.88
C LYS A 179 -5.00 -16.61 5.95
N TYR A 180 -5.06 -15.36 5.51
CA TYR A 180 -5.12 -14.20 6.40
C TYR A 180 -6.33 -14.23 7.35
N ASP A 181 -7.52 -14.57 6.86
CA ASP A 181 -8.74 -14.57 7.70
C ASP A 181 -8.66 -15.60 8.84
N GLU A 182 -8.12 -16.77 8.55
CA GLU A 182 -7.89 -17.82 9.55
C GLU A 182 -6.76 -17.43 10.52
N TYR A 183 -5.70 -16.80 10.02
CA TYR A 183 -4.64 -16.25 10.85
C TYR A 183 -5.19 -15.26 11.89
N VAL A 184 -6.11 -14.36 11.51
CA VAL A 184 -6.71 -13.39 12.42
C VAL A 184 -7.42 -14.09 13.58
N GLN A 185 -8.10 -15.21 13.32
CA GLN A 185 -8.77 -16.02 14.35
C GLN A 185 -7.74 -16.70 15.27
N LEU A 186 -6.75 -17.38 14.70
CA LEU A 186 -5.68 -18.05 15.47
C LEU A 186 -4.90 -17.07 16.34
N ARG A 187 -4.67 -15.85 15.85
CA ARG A 187 -4.02 -14.79 16.60
C ARG A 187 -4.87 -14.35 17.80
N ALA A 188 -6.18 -14.20 17.61
CA ALA A 188 -7.10 -13.85 18.69
C ALA A 188 -7.16 -14.94 19.77
N GLU A 189 -7.23 -16.22 19.38
CA GLU A 189 -7.23 -17.35 20.32
C GLU A 189 -5.91 -17.46 21.09
N ARG A 190 -4.77 -17.32 20.39
CA ARG A 190 -3.44 -17.30 21.01
C ARG A 190 -3.34 -16.19 22.05
N ARG A 191 -3.82 -15.00 21.71
CA ARG A 191 -3.85 -13.85 22.62
C ARG A 191 -4.71 -14.13 23.85
N GLU A 192 -5.89 -14.69 23.67
CA GLU A 192 -6.78 -15.03 24.79
C GLU A 192 -6.10 -16.03 25.73
N SER A 193 -5.41 -17.01 25.18
CA SER A 193 -4.60 -17.97 25.96
C SER A 193 -3.46 -17.29 26.72
N GLN A 194 -2.71 -16.38 26.07
CA GLN A 194 -1.65 -15.59 26.71
C GLN A 194 -2.20 -14.72 27.85
N LEU A 195 -3.35 -14.06 27.66
CA LEU A 195 -3.98 -13.23 28.68
C LEU A 195 -4.40 -14.05 29.89
N ARG A 196 -5.07 -15.19 29.70
CA ARG A 196 -5.45 -16.09 30.80
C ARG A 196 -4.23 -16.61 31.56
N ALA A 197 -3.16 -16.98 30.85
CA ALA A 197 -1.92 -17.43 31.45
C ALA A 197 -1.22 -16.31 32.26
N TYR A 198 -1.20 -15.09 31.71
CA TYR A 198 -0.69 -13.91 32.40
C TYR A 198 -1.49 -13.59 33.67
N GLU A 199 -2.83 -13.58 33.61
CA GLU A 199 -3.68 -13.34 34.77
C GLU A 199 -3.46 -14.36 35.88
N ASN A 200 -3.29 -15.65 35.52
CA ASN A 200 -2.98 -16.70 36.48
C ASN A 200 -1.59 -16.49 37.11
N GLN A 201 -0.58 -16.16 36.30
CA GLN A 201 0.76 -15.83 36.79
C GLN A 201 0.74 -14.63 37.74
N GLN A 202 -0.03 -13.59 37.44
CA GLN A 202 -0.14 -12.41 38.32
C GLN A 202 -0.81 -12.75 39.65
N LYS A 203 -1.85 -13.60 39.65
CA LYS A 203 -2.49 -14.10 40.88
C LYS A 203 -1.49 -14.88 41.74
N GLU A 204 -0.73 -15.80 41.13
CA GLU A 204 0.30 -16.56 41.87
C GLU A 204 1.40 -15.64 42.43
N ILE A 205 1.87 -14.67 41.66
CA ILE A 205 2.85 -13.68 42.12
C ILE A 205 2.29 -12.89 43.30
N ALA A 206 1.03 -12.46 43.24
CA ALA A 206 0.38 -11.72 44.33
C ALA A 206 0.30 -12.58 45.60
N GLU A 207 -0.15 -13.83 45.50
CA GLU A 207 -0.22 -14.76 46.64
C GLU A 207 1.17 -15.02 47.27
N ILE A 208 2.20 -15.18 46.45
CA ILE A 208 3.57 -15.37 46.93
C ILE A 208 4.08 -14.11 47.64
N LYS A 209 3.81 -12.91 47.08
CA LYS A 209 4.17 -11.63 47.70
C LYS A 209 3.48 -11.44 49.04
N ASP A 210 2.17 -11.69 49.10
CA ASP A 210 1.38 -11.60 50.33
C ASP A 210 1.91 -12.55 51.41
N PHE A 211 2.30 -13.77 51.03
CA PHE A 211 2.92 -14.73 51.96
C PHE A 211 4.26 -14.21 52.47
N ILE A 212 5.13 -13.71 51.58
CA ILE A 212 6.43 -13.15 51.97
C ILE A 212 6.24 -11.99 52.94
N GLU A 213 5.32 -11.07 52.67
CA GLU A 213 5.07 -9.89 53.50
C GLU A 213 4.49 -10.26 54.87
N ARG A 214 3.47 -11.12 54.91
CA ARG A 214 2.81 -11.56 56.14
C ARG A 214 3.75 -12.33 57.08
N PHE A 215 4.70 -13.08 56.54
CA PHE A 215 5.59 -13.94 57.31
C PHE A 215 7.05 -13.45 57.40
N ARG A 216 7.36 -12.26 56.86
CA ARG A 216 8.72 -11.70 56.77
C ARG A 216 9.45 -11.64 58.11
N TYR A 217 8.72 -11.26 59.16
CA TYR A 217 9.27 -11.05 60.51
C TYR A 217 9.08 -12.25 61.45
N LYS A 218 8.55 -13.39 60.98
CA LYS A 218 8.35 -14.59 61.80
C LYS A 218 9.56 -15.55 61.65
N PRO A 219 10.38 -15.74 62.71
CA PRO A 219 11.61 -16.56 62.64
C PRO A 219 11.35 -18.01 62.20
N THR A 220 10.24 -18.60 62.63
CA THR A 220 9.83 -19.98 62.33
C THR A 220 9.50 -20.23 60.86
N LYS A 221 9.27 -19.18 60.07
CA LYS A 221 8.89 -19.26 58.65
C LYS A 221 9.97 -18.75 57.70
N SER A 222 11.13 -18.36 58.22
CA SER A 222 12.27 -17.79 57.46
C SER A 222 12.71 -18.64 56.26
N VAL A 223 12.82 -19.97 56.42
CA VAL A 223 13.19 -20.89 55.34
C VAL A 223 12.13 -20.93 54.24
N GLN A 224 10.84 -20.90 54.60
CA GLN A 224 9.73 -20.89 53.63
C GLN A 224 9.69 -19.55 52.88
N VAL A 225 9.90 -18.43 53.57
CA VAL A 225 9.98 -17.10 52.95
C VAL A 225 11.14 -17.01 51.97
N GLN A 226 12.34 -17.47 52.34
CA GLN A 226 13.49 -17.51 51.43
C GLN A 226 13.25 -18.40 50.20
N SER A 227 12.56 -19.54 50.37
CA SER A 227 12.18 -20.40 49.27
C SER A 227 11.21 -19.72 48.30
N ARG A 228 10.20 -19.00 48.82
CA ARG A 228 9.23 -18.23 48.03
C ARG A 228 9.87 -17.05 47.29
N ILE A 229 10.84 -16.36 47.89
CA ILE A 229 11.63 -15.31 47.21
C ILE A 229 12.37 -15.89 46.00
N LYS A 230 13.06 -17.02 46.18
CA LYS A 230 13.76 -17.72 45.09
C LYS A 230 12.82 -18.26 44.01
N GLN A 231 11.58 -18.63 44.36
CA GLN A 231 10.57 -19.00 43.37
C GLN A 231 10.19 -17.79 42.53
N LEU A 232 9.94 -16.65 43.16
CA LEU A 232 9.54 -15.42 42.48
C LEU A 232 10.62 -14.92 41.51
N GLU A 233 11.90 -15.02 41.89
CA GLU A 233 13.04 -14.69 41.02
C GLU A 233 13.17 -15.60 39.78
N LYS A 234 12.59 -16.81 39.81
CA LYS A 234 12.63 -17.77 38.70
C LYS A 234 11.44 -17.67 37.76
N ILE A 235 10.42 -16.89 38.10
CA ILE A 235 9.25 -16.73 37.25
C ILE A 235 9.65 -15.91 36.04
N VAL A 236 9.57 -16.52 34.85
CA VAL A 236 9.74 -15.80 33.57
C VAL A 236 8.43 -15.06 33.28
N PRO A 237 8.45 -13.72 33.11
CA PRO A 237 7.25 -12.97 32.77
C PRO A 237 6.64 -13.47 31.46
N ILE A 238 5.33 -13.70 31.45
CA ILE A 238 4.62 -13.99 30.21
C ILE A 238 4.50 -12.69 29.41
N GLU A 239 5.12 -12.66 28.23
CA GLU A 239 4.92 -11.60 27.25
C GLU A 239 3.53 -11.79 26.61
N ILE A 240 2.65 -10.81 26.81
CA ILE A 240 1.42 -10.69 26.05
C ILE A 240 1.79 -9.95 24.77
N ASP A 241 1.39 -10.49 23.62
CA ASP A 241 1.58 -9.78 22.35
C ASP A 241 0.92 -8.40 22.48
N GLU A 242 1.66 -7.30 22.32
CA GLU A 242 1.07 -5.97 22.43
C GLU A 242 0.04 -5.79 21.30
N VAL A 243 -1.18 -5.39 21.67
CA VAL A 243 -2.13 -4.85 20.71
C VAL A 243 -2.29 -3.41 21.11
N ASP A 244 -1.97 -2.53 20.17
CA ASP A 244 -2.45 -1.17 20.25
C ASP A 244 -3.98 -1.22 20.11
N THR A 245 -4.64 -1.31 21.26
CA THR A 245 -6.10 -1.39 21.39
C THR A 245 -6.71 0.01 21.44
N SER A 246 -5.91 1.06 21.16
CA SER A 246 -6.40 2.42 20.99
C SER A 246 -7.23 2.53 19.71
N ARG A 247 -8.43 1.93 19.73
CA ARG A 247 -9.51 2.29 18.81
C ARG A 247 -9.90 3.72 19.16
N LEU A 248 -9.21 4.67 18.56
CA LEU A 248 -9.51 6.08 18.73
C LEU A 248 -10.87 6.34 18.09
N HIS A 249 -11.91 6.48 18.92
CA HIS A 249 -13.20 6.99 18.47
C HIS A 249 -13.09 8.50 18.26
N LEU A 250 -12.46 8.88 17.15
CA LEU A 250 -12.46 10.25 16.68
C LEU A 250 -13.85 10.58 16.15
N LYS A 251 -14.48 11.55 16.79
CA LYS A 251 -15.61 12.24 16.21
C LYS A 251 -15.07 13.52 15.59
N PHE A 252 -15.46 13.79 14.36
CA PHE A 252 -15.26 15.11 13.77
C PHE A 252 -15.82 16.17 14.74
N PRO A 253 -15.11 17.30 14.94
CA PRO A 253 -15.61 18.37 15.76
C PRO A 253 -16.97 18.85 15.24
N PRO A 254 -17.87 19.33 16.12
CA PRO A 254 -19.12 19.92 15.68
C PRO A 254 -18.83 21.14 14.81
N CYS A 255 -19.29 21.12 13.56
CA CYS A 255 -19.10 22.18 12.58
C CYS A 255 -20.40 22.95 12.32
N SER A 256 -20.26 24.14 11.73
CA SER A 256 -21.40 24.98 11.37
C SER A 256 -22.31 24.25 10.38
N ARG A 257 -23.63 24.38 10.56
CA ARG A 257 -24.61 23.73 9.68
C ARG A 257 -24.51 24.30 8.27
N SER A 258 -24.27 23.43 7.29
CA SER A 258 -24.39 23.75 5.87
C SER A 258 -25.85 23.69 5.40
N GLY A 259 -26.12 24.32 4.26
CA GLY A 259 -27.40 24.17 3.55
C GLY A 259 -27.75 22.70 3.26
N ASP A 260 -29.00 22.43 2.90
CA ASP A 260 -29.46 21.04 2.66
C ASP A 260 -28.83 20.39 1.43
N TYR A 261 -28.28 21.20 0.52
CA TYR A 261 -27.62 20.78 -0.71
C TYR A 261 -26.22 21.41 -0.81
N PRO A 262 -25.18 20.76 -0.26
CA PRO A 262 -23.81 21.28 -0.31
C PRO A 262 -23.22 21.37 -1.71
N VAL A 263 -23.59 20.49 -2.64
CA VAL A 263 -23.07 20.49 -4.02
C VAL A 263 -24.22 20.27 -4.99
N ILE A 264 -24.32 21.14 -5.99
CA ILE A 264 -25.24 21.02 -7.12
C ILE A 264 -24.43 21.19 -8.40
N CYS A 265 -24.47 20.19 -9.26
CA CYS A 265 -23.89 20.16 -10.58
C CYS A 265 -25.01 19.99 -11.60
N ASP A 266 -25.18 20.96 -12.49
CA ASP A 266 -26.10 20.91 -13.62
C ASP A 266 -25.28 20.99 -14.93
N ASP A 267 -25.35 19.94 -15.74
CA ASP A 267 -24.62 19.76 -17.00
C ASP A 267 -23.13 20.12 -16.93
N VAL A 268 -22.47 19.77 -15.83
CA VAL A 268 -21.05 20.08 -15.64
C VAL A 268 -20.20 19.25 -16.62
N GLU A 269 -19.25 19.91 -17.26
CA GLU A 269 -18.36 19.30 -18.23
C GLU A 269 -16.92 19.78 -18.07
N LYS A 270 -15.95 18.95 -18.46
CA LYS A 270 -14.54 19.31 -18.43
C LYS A 270 -13.80 18.77 -19.65
N HIS A 271 -13.08 19.68 -20.28
CA HIS A 271 -12.19 19.43 -21.41
C HIS A 271 -10.78 19.92 -21.09
N TYR A 272 -9.77 19.17 -21.54
CA TYR A 272 -8.38 19.63 -21.61
C TYR A 272 -7.92 19.55 -23.06
N GLY A 273 -7.86 20.70 -23.73
CA GLY A 273 -7.68 20.73 -25.19
C GLY A 273 -8.82 19.99 -25.87
N ASP A 274 -8.48 19.04 -26.75
CA ASP A 274 -9.47 18.21 -27.46
C ASP A 274 -9.95 17.00 -26.65
N HIS A 275 -9.35 16.73 -25.49
CA HIS A 275 -9.72 15.58 -24.65
C HIS A 275 -10.85 15.94 -23.69
N GLN A 276 -12.03 15.37 -23.95
CA GLN A 276 -13.19 15.43 -23.06
C GLN A 276 -13.03 14.44 -21.92
N VAL A 277 -12.90 14.94 -20.68
CA VAL A 277 -12.76 14.11 -19.48
C VAL A 277 -14.11 13.58 -19.02
N PHE A 278 -15.10 14.47 -18.94
CA PHE A 278 -16.50 14.14 -18.64
C PHE A 278 -17.42 15.24 -19.18
N ALA A 279 -18.69 14.91 -19.44
CA ALA A 279 -19.73 15.88 -19.73
C ALA A 279 -21.08 15.46 -19.19
N GLN A 280 -22.01 16.43 -19.15
CA GLN A 280 -23.40 16.24 -18.72
C GLN A 280 -23.52 15.66 -17.31
N VAL A 281 -22.60 16.04 -16.41
CA VAL A 281 -22.63 15.61 -15.01
C VAL A 281 -23.73 16.37 -14.28
N ASN A 282 -24.86 15.69 -14.11
CA ASN A 282 -26.01 16.15 -13.33
C ASN A 282 -26.02 15.44 -11.98
N LEU A 283 -25.52 16.12 -10.94
CA LEU A 283 -25.30 15.55 -9.61
C LEU A 283 -25.76 16.54 -8.54
N THR A 284 -26.55 16.08 -7.58
CA THR A 284 -26.92 16.87 -6.40
C THR A 284 -26.62 16.05 -5.15
N ILE A 285 -25.73 16.55 -4.29
CA ILE A 285 -25.38 15.90 -3.02
C ILE A 285 -26.18 16.55 -1.90
N ARG A 286 -26.91 15.74 -1.12
CA ARG A 286 -27.67 16.21 0.05
C ARG A 286 -26.84 16.16 1.33
N ARG A 287 -27.15 17.03 2.29
CA ARG A 287 -26.49 17.01 3.60
C ARG A 287 -26.71 15.66 4.29
N GLY A 288 -25.61 15.04 4.73
CA GLY A 288 -25.61 13.73 5.39
C GLY A 288 -25.51 12.54 4.43
N GLU A 289 -25.54 12.78 3.12
CA GLU A 289 -25.32 11.76 2.12
C GLU A 289 -23.85 11.32 2.08
N LYS A 290 -23.61 10.03 1.82
CA LYS A 290 -22.28 9.46 1.64
C LYS A 290 -22.15 8.96 0.21
N VAL A 291 -21.36 9.66 -0.59
CA VAL A 291 -21.20 9.40 -2.01
C VAL A 291 -19.81 8.82 -2.27
N ALA A 292 -19.72 7.73 -3.03
CA ALA A 292 -18.47 7.13 -3.45
C ALA A 292 -18.32 7.21 -4.97
N PHE A 293 -17.19 7.72 -5.46
CA PHE A 293 -16.86 7.71 -6.87
C PHE A 293 -16.06 6.44 -7.22
N VAL A 294 -16.64 5.60 -8.08
CA VAL A 294 -16.04 4.35 -8.55
C VAL A 294 -15.81 4.45 -10.06
N GLY A 295 -14.70 3.88 -10.55
CA GLY A 295 -14.25 3.99 -11.94
C GLY A 295 -12.78 3.60 -12.06
N LYS A 296 -12.25 3.56 -13.28
CA LYS A 296 -10.80 3.34 -13.50
C LYS A 296 -10.00 4.58 -13.10
N ASN A 297 -8.71 4.38 -12.87
CA ASN A 297 -7.83 5.52 -12.68
C ASN A 297 -7.74 6.32 -13.99
N GLY A 298 -7.68 7.65 -13.90
CA GLY A 298 -7.65 8.51 -15.07
C GLY A 298 -9.02 8.89 -15.67
N GLU A 299 -10.14 8.29 -15.26
CA GLU A 299 -11.49 8.64 -15.75
C GLU A 299 -12.04 9.98 -15.19
N GLY A 300 -11.19 10.81 -14.61
CA GLY A 300 -11.58 12.16 -14.19
C GLY A 300 -12.18 12.30 -12.79
N LYS A 301 -12.12 11.28 -11.92
CA LYS A 301 -12.59 11.38 -10.52
C LYS A 301 -11.96 12.55 -9.76
N SER A 302 -10.63 12.58 -9.71
CA SER A 302 -9.90 13.69 -9.07
C SER A 302 -10.10 15.00 -9.83
N THR A 303 -10.38 14.96 -11.13
CA THR A 303 -10.72 16.17 -11.91
C THR A 303 -12.06 16.74 -11.46
N LEU A 304 -13.09 15.91 -11.28
CA LEU A 304 -14.40 16.34 -10.77
C LEU A 304 -14.27 16.90 -9.35
N VAL A 305 -13.48 16.24 -8.49
CA VAL A 305 -13.17 16.73 -7.15
C VAL A 305 -12.52 18.12 -7.20
N LYS A 306 -11.52 18.33 -8.07
CA LYS A 306 -10.87 19.64 -8.25
C LYS A 306 -11.83 20.71 -8.79
N CYS A 307 -12.80 20.33 -9.62
CA CYS A 307 -13.87 21.24 -10.06
C CYS A 307 -14.77 21.64 -8.88
N ILE A 308 -15.19 20.68 -8.03
CA ILE A 308 -15.99 20.96 -6.82
C ILE A 308 -15.24 21.90 -5.87
N MET A 309 -13.93 21.73 -5.74
CA MET A 309 -13.06 22.59 -4.95
C MET A 309 -12.78 23.96 -5.58
N SER A 310 -13.32 24.25 -6.78
CA SER A 310 -13.06 25.48 -7.54
C SER A 310 -11.56 25.71 -7.83
N GLN A 311 -10.75 24.65 -7.93
CA GLN A 311 -9.32 24.73 -8.26
C GLN A 311 -9.07 24.76 -9.77
N ILE A 312 -10.04 24.28 -10.55
CA ILE A 312 -9.95 24.17 -12.00
C ILE A 312 -11.29 24.61 -12.59
N ASP A 313 -11.23 25.34 -13.71
CA ASP A 313 -12.41 25.77 -14.46
C ASP A 313 -13.19 24.59 -15.03
N HIS A 314 -14.51 24.73 -15.16
CA HIS A 314 -15.40 23.75 -15.74
C HIS A 314 -16.50 24.44 -16.57
N GLY A 315 -17.08 23.71 -17.52
CA GLY A 315 -18.32 24.09 -18.18
C GLY A 315 -19.54 23.73 -17.32
N GLY A 316 -20.73 24.15 -17.75
CA GLY A 316 -21.97 23.94 -17.01
C GLY A 316 -22.05 24.76 -15.71
N VAL A 317 -22.93 24.34 -14.79
CA VAL A 317 -23.19 25.04 -13.52
C VAL A 317 -22.79 24.15 -12.36
N LEU A 318 -21.73 24.51 -11.66
CA LEU A 318 -21.35 23.91 -10.38
C LEU A 318 -21.53 24.95 -9.27
N LYS A 319 -22.37 24.65 -8.29
CA LYS A 319 -22.68 25.53 -7.16
C LYS A 319 -22.39 24.83 -5.84
N LEU A 320 -21.62 25.50 -5.00
CA LEU A 320 -21.48 25.15 -3.60
C LEU A 320 -22.63 25.79 -2.81
N GLY A 321 -23.24 25.00 -1.94
CA GLY A 321 -24.35 25.42 -1.09
C GLY A 321 -23.94 26.48 -0.05
N HIS A 322 -24.93 27.06 0.63
CA HIS A 322 -24.69 28.04 1.68
C HIS A 322 -23.87 27.45 2.84
N ASN A 323 -22.86 28.18 3.27
CA ASN A 323 -22.01 27.85 4.43
C ASN A 323 -21.33 26.48 4.31
N VAL A 324 -20.88 26.10 3.10
CA VAL A 324 -20.12 24.87 2.86
C VAL A 324 -18.63 25.14 3.09
N GLU A 325 -18.05 24.38 4.00
CA GLU A 325 -16.62 24.38 4.32
C GLU A 325 -16.05 23.02 3.93
N ILE A 326 -15.19 23.01 2.89
CA ILE A 326 -14.66 21.80 2.30
C ILE A 326 -13.36 21.38 3.01
N GLY A 327 -13.35 20.18 3.57
CA GLY A 327 -12.12 19.49 3.93
C GLY A 327 -11.74 18.49 2.83
N TYR A 328 -10.53 18.58 2.32
CA TYR A 328 -10.04 17.70 1.26
C TYR A 328 -8.89 16.85 1.78
N TYR A 329 -8.98 15.53 1.65
CA TYR A 329 -7.87 14.60 1.82
C TYR A 329 -7.36 14.15 0.45
N ALA A 330 -6.09 14.41 0.16
CA ALA A 330 -5.47 14.03 -1.10
C ALA A 330 -4.17 13.26 -0.89
N GLN A 331 -3.80 12.44 -1.87
CA GLN A 331 -2.55 11.68 -1.90
C GLN A 331 -1.30 12.56 -1.73
N ASN A 332 -1.34 13.81 -2.22
CA ASN A 332 -0.22 14.75 -2.10
C ASN A 332 -0.32 15.68 -0.87
N GLN A 333 -1.35 15.56 -0.04
CA GLN A 333 -1.54 16.48 1.09
C GLN A 333 -0.46 16.31 2.16
N ALA A 334 0.11 15.12 2.28
CA ALA A 334 1.30 14.86 3.09
C ALA A 334 2.53 15.69 2.67
N GLN A 335 2.61 16.09 1.40
CA GLN A 335 3.69 16.95 0.87
C GLN A 335 3.40 18.45 1.10
N LEU A 336 2.14 18.83 1.32
CA LEU A 336 1.73 20.20 1.63
C LEU A 336 1.91 20.57 3.12
N LEU A 337 2.33 19.61 3.94
CA LEU A 337 2.68 19.87 5.34
C LEU A 337 3.97 20.70 5.41
N ASP A 338 4.03 21.64 6.35
CA ASP A 338 5.20 22.48 6.56
C ASP A 338 6.31 21.66 7.22
N ASP A 339 7.36 21.41 6.45
CA ASP A 339 8.51 20.57 6.81
C ASP A 339 9.30 21.06 8.03
N GLU A 340 9.20 22.35 8.35
CA GLU A 340 9.93 22.96 9.46
C GLU A 340 9.19 22.91 10.79
N LEU A 341 7.88 22.62 10.78
CA LEU A 341 7.09 22.46 11.99
C LEU A 341 7.30 21.09 12.64
N THR A 342 7.04 21.03 13.94
CA THR A 342 6.92 19.75 14.64
C THR A 342 5.55 19.12 14.39
N VAL A 343 5.44 17.82 14.64
CA VAL A 343 4.16 17.09 14.63
C VAL A 343 3.15 17.79 15.54
N PHE A 344 3.56 18.17 16.76
CA PHE A 344 2.71 18.89 17.71
C PHE A 344 2.27 20.27 17.20
N ASP A 345 3.21 21.09 16.73
CA ASP A 345 2.92 22.45 16.26
C ASP A 345 1.99 22.47 15.05
N THR A 346 2.14 21.49 14.15
CA THR A 346 1.28 21.34 12.96
C THR A 346 -0.19 21.17 13.37
N ILE A 347 -0.43 20.40 14.43
CA ILE A 347 -1.77 20.13 14.94
C ILE A 347 -2.29 21.25 15.84
N ASP A 348 -1.46 21.82 16.73
CA ASP A 348 -1.87 22.90 17.63
C ASP A 348 -2.33 24.16 16.88
N ARG A 349 -1.74 24.45 15.71
CA ARG A 349 -2.17 25.58 14.86
C ARG A 349 -3.58 25.43 14.28
N VAL A 350 -4.06 24.20 14.15
CA VAL A 350 -5.36 23.88 13.54
C VAL A 350 -6.42 23.60 14.59
N ALA A 351 -6.02 23.01 15.71
CA ALA A 351 -6.90 22.68 16.82
C ALA A 351 -7.53 23.95 17.43
N GLN A 352 -8.86 24.04 17.42
CA GLN A 352 -9.62 25.11 18.06
C GLN A 352 -10.49 24.58 19.22
N GLY A 353 -10.72 25.42 20.23
CA GLY A 353 -11.57 25.11 21.38
C GLY A 353 -11.01 24.03 22.32
N ASP A 354 -11.90 23.25 22.92
CA ASP A 354 -11.58 22.24 23.96
C ASP A 354 -10.70 21.09 23.46
N ILE A 355 -10.61 20.91 22.14
CA ILE A 355 -9.80 19.84 21.53
C ILE A 355 -8.30 20.08 21.73
N ARG A 356 -7.88 21.33 21.99
CA ARG A 356 -6.49 21.69 22.32
C ARG A 356 -5.98 20.98 23.58
N LEU A 357 -6.86 20.73 24.55
CA LEU A 357 -6.52 20.01 25.78
C LEU A 357 -6.25 18.52 25.54
N LYS A 358 -6.66 17.98 24.38
CA LYS A 358 -6.56 16.56 24.02
C LYS A 358 -5.57 16.28 22.90
N ILE A 359 -4.80 17.27 22.44
CA ILE A 359 -3.85 17.11 21.31
C ILE A 359 -2.89 15.95 21.59
N ARG A 360 -2.34 15.86 22.80
CA ARG A 360 -1.40 14.79 23.17
C ARG A 360 -2.04 13.40 23.13
N ASP A 361 -3.29 13.29 23.55
CA ASP A 361 -4.05 12.04 23.50
C ASP A 361 -4.34 11.62 22.04
N ILE A 362 -4.72 12.60 21.20
CA ILE A 362 -4.96 12.39 19.77
C ILE A 362 -3.67 11.95 19.08
N LEU A 363 -2.57 12.68 19.28
CA LEU A 363 -1.27 12.32 18.72
C LEU A 363 -0.80 10.94 19.19
N GLY A 364 -0.94 10.65 20.49
CA GLY A 364 -0.60 9.34 21.05
C GLY A 364 -1.29 8.18 20.34
N ALA A 365 -2.58 8.35 20.03
CA ALA A 365 -3.37 7.32 19.35
C ALA A 365 -3.13 7.21 17.83
N PHE A 366 -2.39 8.12 17.22
CA PHE A 366 -1.87 7.97 15.85
C PHE A 366 -0.39 7.59 15.83
N MET A 367 0.11 6.99 16.91
CA MET A 367 1.50 6.56 17.07
C MET A 367 2.50 7.73 17.13
N PHE A 368 2.06 8.93 17.48
CA PHE A 368 2.90 10.11 17.74
C PHE A 368 3.02 10.40 19.24
N GLY A 369 3.17 9.35 20.06
CA GLY A 369 3.36 9.47 21.51
C GLY A 369 4.77 9.92 21.91
N GLY A 370 4.88 10.61 23.06
CA GLY A 370 6.16 11.01 23.65
C GLY A 370 7.02 11.88 22.74
N GLU A 371 8.29 11.52 22.59
CA GLU A 371 9.29 12.24 21.77
C GLU A 371 8.93 12.30 20.28
N ALA A 372 8.05 11.42 19.80
CA ALA A 372 7.61 11.44 18.40
C ALA A 372 6.80 12.71 18.05
N SER A 373 6.14 13.33 19.04
CA SER A 373 5.38 14.57 18.86
C SER A 373 6.27 15.81 18.64
N ASP A 374 7.53 15.74 19.08
CA ASP A 374 8.51 16.83 18.94
C ASP A 374 9.34 16.69 17.64
N LYS A 375 9.18 15.60 16.90
CA LYS A 375 9.87 15.41 15.60
C LYS A 375 9.39 16.43 14.58
N LYS A 376 10.33 16.92 13.75
CA LYS A 376 10.00 17.74 12.58
C LYS A 376 9.35 16.92 11.47
N VAL A 377 8.40 17.53 10.76
CA VAL A 377 7.67 16.90 9.65
C VAL A 377 8.61 16.36 8.56
N LYS A 378 9.74 17.02 8.30
CA LYS A 378 10.75 16.54 7.33
C LYS A 378 11.41 15.20 7.66
N VAL A 379 11.37 14.76 8.92
CA VAL A 379 12.00 13.52 9.39
C VAL A 379 11.00 12.35 9.37
N LEU A 380 9.72 12.64 9.13
CA LEU A 380 8.67 11.64 9.10
C LEU A 380 8.73 10.80 7.82
N SER A 381 8.50 9.50 7.97
CA SER A 381 8.23 8.59 6.86
C SER A 381 6.95 8.98 6.10
N GLY A 382 6.79 8.50 4.86
CA GLY A 382 5.58 8.78 4.06
C GLY A 382 4.28 8.36 4.75
N GLY A 383 4.27 7.22 5.46
CA GLY A 383 3.15 6.76 6.27
C GLY A 383 2.86 7.67 7.46
N GLU A 384 3.88 8.09 8.20
CA GLU A 384 3.75 9.06 9.30
C GLU A 384 3.20 10.41 8.78
N ARG A 385 3.72 10.95 7.68
CA ARG A 385 3.20 12.20 7.09
C ARG A 385 1.73 12.07 6.69
N SER A 386 1.33 10.93 6.16
CA SER A 386 -0.08 10.67 5.78
C SER A 386 -0.99 10.60 6.99
N ARG A 387 -0.54 9.96 8.09
CA ARG A 387 -1.26 9.97 9.38
C ARG A 387 -1.37 11.39 9.94
N LEU A 388 -0.30 12.18 9.91
CA LEU A 388 -0.32 13.57 10.37
C LEU A 388 -1.30 14.45 9.58
N ALA A 389 -1.32 14.31 8.25
CA ALA A 389 -2.28 15.00 7.39
C ALA A 389 -3.73 14.61 7.71
N MET A 390 -3.98 13.33 8.03
CA MET A 390 -5.30 12.85 8.44
C MET A 390 -5.74 13.46 9.78
N ILE A 391 -4.84 13.53 10.77
CA ILE A 391 -5.12 14.17 12.07
C ILE A 391 -5.48 15.64 11.87
N LYS A 392 -4.71 16.34 11.03
CA LYS A 392 -4.97 17.75 10.70
C LYS A 392 -6.39 17.93 10.16
N LEU A 393 -6.78 17.12 9.17
CA LEU A 393 -8.11 17.16 8.57
C LEU A 393 -9.23 16.82 9.57
N LEU A 394 -9.00 15.86 10.47
CA LEU A 394 -9.98 15.46 11.49
C LEU A 394 -10.24 16.54 12.55
N LEU A 395 -9.32 17.50 12.69
CA LEU A 395 -9.41 18.60 13.64
C LEU A 395 -9.88 19.91 12.99
N GLU A 396 -9.89 19.98 11.66
CA GLU A 396 -10.49 21.08 10.93
C GLU A 396 -12.04 21.00 11.06
N PRO A 397 -12.72 22.08 11.45
CA PRO A 397 -14.17 22.11 11.64
C PRO A 397 -14.95 22.17 10.32
N VAL A 398 -14.65 21.28 9.38
CA VAL A 398 -15.26 21.22 8.04
C VAL A 398 -16.61 20.50 8.06
N ASN A 399 -17.52 20.89 7.17
CA ASN A 399 -18.87 20.30 7.06
C ASN A 399 -19.15 19.57 5.74
N PHE A 400 -18.19 19.58 4.81
CA PHE A 400 -18.20 18.79 3.59
C PHE A 400 -16.82 18.16 3.38
N LEU A 401 -16.74 16.83 3.46
CA LEU A 401 -15.47 16.10 3.40
C LEU A 401 -15.34 15.40 2.04
N ILE A 402 -14.21 15.65 1.38
CA ILE A 402 -13.82 14.94 0.16
C ILE A 402 -12.57 14.13 0.46
N LEU A 403 -12.63 12.82 0.23
CA LEU A 403 -11.54 11.89 0.51
C LEU A 403 -11.09 11.23 -0.79
N ASP A 404 -9.93 11.60 -1.30
CA ASP A 404 -9.33 10.99 -2.50
C ASP A 404 -8.33 9.92 -2.07
N GLU A 405 -8.65 8.65 -2.36
CA GLU A 405 -7.88 7.46 -1.97
C GLU A 405 -7.44 7.41 -0.49
N PRO A 406 -8.35 7.63 0.50
CA PRO A 406 -7.97 7.77 1.90
C PRO A 406 -7.31 6.52 2.51
N THR A 407 -7.48 5.35 1.88
CA THR A 407 -7.00 4.07 2.40
C THR A 407 -5.58 3.69 1.96
N ASN A 408 -4.97 4.41 1.02
CA ASN A 408 -3.71 3.98 0.38
C ASN A 408 -2.47 4.10 1.28
N HIS A 409 -2.55 4.88 2.36
CA HIS A 409 -1.44 5.09 3.29
C HIS A 409 -1.85 4.88 4.76
N LEU A 410 -3.03 4.30 4.98
CA LEU A 410 -3.50 3.93 6.31
C LEU A 410 -3.20 2.46 6.55
N ASP A 411 -2.38 2.21 7.57
CA ASP A 411 -2.09 0.86 8.06
C ASP A 411 -3.40 0.13 8.42
N MET A 412 -3.41 -1.20 8.31
CA MET A 412 -4.55 -2.03 8.74
C MET A 412 -4.96 -1.81 10.22
N GLN A 413 -4.09 -1.21 11.02
CA GLN A 413 -4.32 -0.85 12.42
C GLN A 413 -5.05 0.49 12.59
N THR A 414 -4.96 1.40 11.61
CA THR A 414 -5.63 2.71 11.60
C THR A 414 -7.00 2.68 10.91
N LYS A 415 -7.34 1.58 10.22
CA LYS A 415 -8.68 1.27 9.69
C LYS A 415 -9.55 0.61 10.76
#